data_AF-A0A1S1NVE0-F1
#
_entry.id   AF-A0A1S1NVE0-F1
#
_cell.length_a   1.000
_cell.length_b   1.000
_cell.length_c   1.000
_cell.angle_alpha   90.00
_cell.angle_beta   90.00
_cell.angle_gamma   90.00
#
_symmetry.space_group_name_H-M   'P 1'
#
loop_
_entity.id
_entity.type
_entity.pdbx_description
1 polymer ?
#
loop_
_entity_poly.entity_id
_entity_poly.type
_entity_poly.pdbx_seq_one_letter_code
_entity_poly.pdbx_strand_id
1 'polypeptide(L)' 'MRAEQADHDIFEALLRRAITQSVIDGLDHAIPDATDLATLLQHDAWRAPQEQLSPQTLQVIASARRLLGNRAARRLDP' A
#
# COMPACT_ATOMS: atom_id res chain seq x y z
N MET A 1 -0.18 -26.95 7.05
CA MET A 1 1.25 -26.57 7.11
C MET A 1 1.75 -26.04 5.76
N ARG A 2 2.13 -26.84 4.74
CA ARG A 2 2.70 -26.30 3.48
C ARG A 2 1.70 -25.58 2.56
N ALA A 3 0.44 -26.02 2.53
CA ALA A 3 -0.62 -25.41 1.72
C ALA A 3 -1.03 -24.03 2.26
N GLU A 4 -1.19 -23.90 3.58
CA GLU A 4 -1.52 -22.63 4.24
C GLU A 4 -0.44 -21.57 4.04
N GLN A 5 0.84 -21.96 4.04
CA GLN A 5 1.94 -21.05 3.72
C GLN A 5 1.87 -20.57 2.26
N ALA A 6 1.57 -21.48 1.32
CA ALA A 6 1.44 -21.12 -0.09
C ALA A 6 0.26 -20.18 -0.34
N ASP A 7 -0.88 -20.41 0.33
CA ASP A 7 -2.05 -19.53 0.25
C ASP A 7 -1.75 -18.15 0.83
N HIS A 8 -1.01 -18.09 1.95
CA HIS A 8 -0.55 -16.84 2.54
C HIS A 8 0.41 -16.08 1.61
N ASP A 9 1.37 -16.77 0.99
CA ASP A 9 2.31 -16.17 0.04
C ASP A 9 1.59 -15.63 -1.21
N ILE A 10 0.56 -16.34 -1.71
CA ILE A 10 -0.29 -15.90 -2.82
C ILE A 10 -1.09 -14.65 -2.43
N PHE A 11 -1.71 -14.66 -1.26
CA PHE A 11 -2.42 -13.49 -0.74
C PHE A 11 -1.50 -12.27 -0.66
N GLU A 12 -0.30 -12.42 -0.09
CA GLU A 12 0.68 -11.35 0.02
C GLU A 12 1.18 -10.86 -1.35
N ALA A 13 1.33 -11.74 -2.33
CA ALA A 13 1.67 -11.34 -3.70
C ALA A 13 0.56 -10.49 -4.34
N LEU A 14 -0.70 -10.89 -4.16
CA LEU A 14 -1.86 -10.14 -4.67
C LEU A 14 -2.00 -8.79 -3.95
N LEU A 15 -1.82 -8.75 -2.64
CA LEU A 15 -1.87 -7.53 -1.84
C LEU A 15 -0.82 -6.51 -2.29
N ARG A 16 0.44 -6.94 -2.45
CA ARG A 16 1.51 -6.07 -2.95
C ARG A 16 1.21 -5.53 -4.35
N ARG A 17 0.65 -6.35 -5.23
CA ARG A 17 0.25 -5.94 -6.58
C ARG A 17 -0.86 -4.88 -6.53
N ALA A 18 -1.89 -5.11 -5.72
CA ALA A 18 -3.00 -4.17 -5.56
C ALA A 18 -2.51 -2.81 -5.04
N ILE A 19 -1.69 -2.80 -3.98
CA ILE A 19 -1.10 -1.57 -3.44
C ILE A 19 -0.30 -0.82 -4.50
N THR A 20 0.56 -1.54 -5.23
CA THR A 20 1.41 -0.93 -6.27
C THR A 20 0.56 -0.31 -7.37
N GLN A 21 -0.47 -1.03 -7.85
CA GLN A 21 -1.35 -0.53 -8.89
C GLN A 21 -2.11 0.72 -8.44
N SER A 22 -2.71 0.70 -7.25
CA SER A 22 -3.43 1.86 -6.71
C SER A 22 -2.53 3.09 -6.55
N VAL A 23 -1.27 2.90 -6.15
CA VAL A 23 -0.30 4.00 -6.05
C VAL A 23 0.04 4.55 -7.43
N ILE A 24 0.29 3.71 -8.44
CA ILE A 24 0.55 4.15 -9.80
C ILE A 24 -0.66 4.88 -10.36
N ASP A 25 -1.86 4.32 -10.22
CA ASP A 25 -3.10 4.92 -10.71
C ASP A 25 -3.37 6.27 -10.02
N GLY A 26 -3.17 6.36 -8.70
CA GLY A 26 -3.27 7.61 -7.94
C GLY A 26 -2.15 8.63 -8.24
N LEU A 27 -1.00 8.17 -8.75
CA LEU A 27 0.09 9.02 -9.26
C LEU A 27 -0.17 9.50 -10.68
N ASP A 28 -0.78 8.70 -11.54
CA ASP A 28 -1.04 9.08 -12.94
C ASP A 28 -2.33 9.91 -13.07
N HIS A 29 -3.33 9.60 -12.25
CA HIS A 29 -4.59 10.35 -12.25
C HIS A 29 -4.57 11.39 -11.13
N ALA A 30 -5.06 12.59 -11.40
CA ALA A 30 -5.27 13.62 -10.39
C ALA A 30 -6.49 13.28 -9.52
N ILE A 31 -6.56 12.06 -8.97
CA ILE A 31 -7.73 11.60 -8.24
C ILE A 31 -7.84 12.43 -6.95
N PRO A 32 -9.03 12.99 -6.65
CA PRO A 32 -9.33 13.61 -5.35
C PRO A 32 -9.09 12.65 -4.16
N ASP A 33 -9.18 11.34 -4.41
CA ASP A 33 -9.10 10.24 -3.43
C ASP A 33 -7.67 9.78 -3.08
N ALA A 34 -6.63 10.53 -3.45
CA ALA A 34 -5.28 10.21 -2.96
C ALA A 34 -5.19 10.21 -1.42
N THR A 35 -6.06 11.01 -0.77
CA THR A 35 -6.27 11.04 0.68
C THR A 35 -6.92 9.75 1.19
N ASP A 36 -7.87 9.19 0.44
CA ASP A 36 -8.55 7.94 0.78
C ASP A 36 -7.59 6.75 0.64
N LEU A 37 -6.75 6.74 -0.40
CA LEU A 37 -5.71 5.71 -0.56
C LEU A 37 -4.65 5.77 0.55
N ALA A 38 -4.22 6.96 0.96
CA ALA A 38 -3.29 7.13 2.07
C ALA A 38 -3.89 6.68 3.42
N THR A 39 -5.21 6.89 3.60
CA THR A 39 -5.96 6.44 4.77
C THR A 39 -6.12 4.93 4.79
N LEU A 40 -6.44 4.32 3.63
CA LEU A 40 -6.49 2.87 3.45
C LEU A 40 -5.15 2.22 3.81
N LEU A 41 -4.04 2.78 3.30
CA LEU A 41 -2.69 2.29 3.59
C LEU A 41 -2.28 2.47 5.06
N GLN A 42 -2.80 3.49 5.76
CA GLN A 42 -2.60 3.62 7.21
C GLN A 42 -3.35 2.54 7.98
N HIS A 43 -4.59 2.25 7.59
CA HIS A 43 -5.38 1.19 8.18
C HIS A 43 -4.75 -0.20 7.95
N ASP A 44 -4.27 -0.46 6.74
CA ASP A 44 -3.58 -1.72 6.40
C ASP A 44 -2.24 -1.84 7.13
N ALA A 45 -1.48 -0.75 7.28
CA ALA A 45 -0.27 -0.73 8.10
C ALA A 45 -0.55 -1.01 9.59
N TRP A 46 -1.71 -0.57 10.11
CA TRP A 46 -2.14 -0.85 11.48
C TRP A 46 -2.57 -2.30 11.68
N ARG A 47 -3.17 -2.93 10.65
CA ARG A 47 -3.54 -4.35 10.67
C ARG A 47 -2.40 -5.31 10.34
N ALA A 48 -1.35 -4.84 9.67
CA ALA A 48 -0.22 -5.67 9.27
C ALA A 48 0.42 -6.53 10.38
N PRO A 49 0.58 -6.06 11.64
CA PRO A 49 1.09 -6.89 12.73
C PRO A 49 0.10 -7.98 13.18
N GLN A 50 -1.20 -7.73 13.05
CA GLN A 50 -2.26 -8.70 13.38
C GLN A 50 -2.38 -9.78 12.30
N GLU A 51 -2.09 -9.41 11.05
CA GLU A 51 -2.15 -10.30 9.88
C GLU A 51 -0.81 -10.99 9.58
N GLN A 52 0.22 -10.76 10.40
CA GLN A 52 1.57 -11.35 10.28
C GLN A 52 2.19 -11.16 8.88
N LEU A 53 1.93 -10.01 8.24
CA LEU A 53 2.43 -9.74 6.89
C LEU A 53 3.96 -9.79 6.84
N SER A 54 4.48 -10.29 5.72
CA SER A 54 5.91 -10.40 5.51
C SER A 54 6.60 -9.03 5.51
N PRO A 55 7.92 -9.00 5.84
CA PRO A 55 8.72 -7.78 5.72
C PRO A 55 8.68 -7.13 4.34
N GLN A 56 8.52 -7.93 3.27
CA GLN A 56 8.43 -7.41 1.91
C GLN A 56 7.14 -6.61 1.70
N THR A 57 6.01 -7.11 2.20
CA THR A 57 4.73 -6.42 2.10
C THR A 57 4.72 -5.14 2.94
N LEU A 58 5.30 -5.18 4.15
CA LEU A 58 5.50 -3.99 4.97
C LEU A 58 6.32 -2.91 4.26
N GLN A 59 7.37 -3.30 3.55
CA GLN A 59 8.21 -2.38 2.78
C GLN A 59 7.45 -1.72 1.61
N VAL A 60 6.58 -2.47 0.94
CA VAL A 60 5.71 -1.93 -0.13
C VAL A 60 4.74 -0.90 0.44
N ILE A 61 4.06 -1.21 1.55
CA ILE A 61 3.15 -0.27 2.24
C ILE A 61 3.88 1.02 2.65
N ALA A 62 5.07 0.89 3.26
CA ALA A 62 5.87 2.04 3.67
C ALA A 62 6.30 2.92 2.48
N SER A 63 6.68 2.30 1.36
CA SER A 63 7.09 2.99 0.14
C SER A 63 5.90 3.71 -0.52
N ALA A 64 4.75 3.06 -0.59
CA ALA A 64 3.50 3.61 -1.09
C ALA A 64 3.12 4.90 -0.33
N ARG A 65 3.13 4.86 1.01
CA ARG A 65 2.84 6.02 1.86
C ARG A 65 3.78 7.19 1.60
N ARG A 66 5.08 6.93 1.43
CA ARG A 66 6.08 7.97 1.14
C ARG A 66 5.81 8.62 -0.22
N LEU A 67 5.51 7.84 -1.26
CA LEU A 67 5.24 8.36 -2.60
C LEU A 67 3.99 9.25 -2.63
N LEU A 68 2.90 8.80 -2.00
CA LEU A 68 1.66 9.56 -1.91
C LEU A 68 1.81 10.82 -1.07
N GLY A 69 2.49 10.75 0.08
CA GLY A 69 2.80 11.91 0.91
C GLY A 69 3.64 12.98 0.18
N ASN A 70 4.66 12.55 -0.58
CA ASN A 70 5.48 13.45 -1.38
C ASN A 70 4.69 14.13 -2.52
N ARG A 71 3.67 13.46 -3.08
CA ARG A 71 2.77 14.06 -4.07
C ARG A 71 1.86 15.11 -3.43
N ALA A 72 1.30 14.82 -2.26
CA ALA A 72 0.47 15.77 -1.53
C ALA A 72 1.25 17.05 -1.16
N ALA A 73 2.49 16.90 -0.67
CA ALA A 73 3.38 18.03 -0.40
C ALA A 73 3.65 18.87 -1.68
N ARG A 74 3.91 18.22 -2.81
CA ARG A 74 4.13 18.90 -4.11
C ARG A 74 2.91 19.64 -4.67
N ARG A 75 1.69 19.33 -4.25
CA ARG A 75 0.49 20.09 -4.64
C ARG A 75 0.25 21.33 -3.77
N LEU A 76 0.92 21.43 -2.63
CA LEU A 76 0.78 22.53 -1.67
C LEU A 76 1.88 23.60 -1.80
N ASP A 77 2.91 23.36 -2.61
CA ASP A 77 3.88 24.37 -3.02
C ASP A 77 3.33 25.14 -4.25
N PRO A 78 3.06 26.46 -4.12
CA PRO A 78 2.48 27.30 -5.18
C PRO A 78 3.46 27.68 -6.31
#